data_AF-A0A074XD67-F1
#
_entry.id   AF-A0A074XD67-F1
#
_cell.length_a   1.000
_cell.length_b   1.000
_cell.length_c   1.000
_cell.angle_alpha   90.00
_cell.angle_beta   90.00
_cell.angle_gamma   90.00
#
_symmetry.space_group_name_H-M   'P 1'
#
loop_
_entity.id
_entity.type
_entity.pdbx_description
1 polymer ?
#
loop_
_entity_poly.entity_id
_entity_poly.type
_entity_poly.pdbx_seq_one_letter_code
_entity_poly.pdbx_strand_id
1 'polypeptide(L)'
;AALRLLPEWLVVVRVVVIHLDFTQAAKTGLFGLLGDKFVQVVDATLPLASQLYKLAEACESRASAVTAAQDFARMSANDMNAMVKRVALKMYFDHDLPKRMRAAIMFRLCTKMCNH
;
A
#
# COMPACT_ATOMS: atom_id res chain seq x y z
N ALA A 1 -9.54 -20.41 -14.66
CA ALA A 1 -8.77 -19.15 -14.64
C ALA A 1 -7.63 -19.29 -13.63
N ALA A 2 -6.38 -19.08 -14.06
CA ALA A 2 -5.15 -19.37 -13.30
C ALA A 2 -5.09 -18.70 -11.91
N LEU A 3 -5.76 -17.55 -11.73
CA LEU A 3 -5.84 -16.85 -10.45
C LEU A 3 -6.43 -17.71 -9.33
N ARG A 4 -7.44 -18.57 -9.62
CA ARG A 4 -8.10 -19.44 -8.61
C ARG A 4 -7.16 -20.48 -7.96
N LEU A 5 -5.99 -20.71 -8.55
CA LEU A 5 -5.01 -21.67 -8.07
C LEU A 5 -4.03 -21.07 -7.05
N LEU A 6 -3.99 -19.74 -6.90
CA LEU A 6 -3.13 -19.11 -5.90
C LEU A 6 -3.70 -19.31 -4.49
N PRO A 7 -2.85 -19.66 -3.50
CA PRO A 7 -3.29 -19.96 -2.14
C PRO A 7 -3.83 -18.72 -1.41
N GLU A 8 -3.22 -17.55 -1.66
CA GLU A 8 -3.64 -16.25 -1.10
C GLU A 8 -3.58 -15.15 -2.16
N TRP A 9 -4.53 -14.23 -2.12
CA TRP A 9 -4.63 -13.09 -3.02
C TRP A 9 -4.53 -11.80 -2.22
N LEU A 10 -3.52 -10.99 -2.54
CA LEU A 10 -3.42 -9.62 -2.05
C LEU A 10 -4.25 -8.71 -2.96
N VAL A 11 -5.26 -8.06 -2.38
CA VAL A 11 -6.13 -7.12 -3.08
C VAL A 11 -5.75 -5.71 -2.68
N VAL A 12 -5.25 -4.93 -3.63
CA VAL A 12 -4.88 -3.54 -3.39
C VAL A 12 -6.14 -2.70 -3.17
N VAL A 13 -6.30 -2.17 -1.96
CA VAL A 13 -7.45 -1.31 -1.59
C VAL A 13 -7.08 0.16 -1.53
N ARG A 14 -5.78 0.47 -1.47
CA ARG A 14 -5.27 1.83 -1.37
C ARG A 14 -3.88 1.91 -2.00
N VAL A 15 -3.60 3.06 -2.60
CA VAL A 15 -2.29 3.43 -3.11
C VAL A 15 -1.79 4.62 -2.29
N VAL A 16 -0.54 4.54 -1.85
CA VAL A 16 0.16 5.58 -1.09
C VAL A 16 1.46 5.90 -1.80
N VAL A 17 1.68 7.18 -2.08
CA VAL A 17 2.91 7.67 -2.73
C VAL A 17 3.86 8.19 -1.66
N ILE A 18 5.13 7.77 -1.75
CA ILE A 18 6.21 8.21 -0.88
C ILE A 18 7.13 9.08 -1.72
N HIS A 19 7.19 10.38 -1.42
CA HIS A 19 8.03 11.35 -2.12
C HIS A 19 9.41 11.40 -1.47
N LEU A 20 10.36 10.68 -2.07
CA LEU A 20 11.72 10.55 -1.55
C LEU A 20 12.68 10.17 -2.67
N ASP A 21 13.89 10.71 -2.68
CA ASP A 21 14.94 10.26 -3.60
C ASP A 21 15.43 8.85 -3.23
N PHE A 22 16.09 8.16 -4.17
CA PHE A 22 16.55 6.78 -3.96
C PHE A 22 17.50 6.61 -2.80
N THR A 23 18.44 7.55 -2.65
CA THR A 23 19.47 7.46 -1.62
C THR A 23 18.83 7.54 -0.25
N GLN A 24 17.89 8.46 -0.08
CA GLN A 24 17.13 8.59 1.16
C GLN A 24 16.18 7.40 1.37
N ALA A 25 15.51 6.92 0.33
CA ALA A 25 14.63 5.75 0.41
C ALA A 25 15.39 4.49 0.85
N ALA A 26 16.55 4.20 0.27
CA ALA A 26 17.40 3.09 0.66
C ALA A 26 17.86 3.20 2.13
N LYS A 27 18.21 4.42 2.59
CA LYS A 27 18.61 4.69 3.98
C LYS A 27 17.51 4.40 5.00
N THR A 28 16.23 4.40 4.59
CA THR A 28 15.13 4.04 5.50
C THR A 28 15.10 2.54 5.85
N GLY A 29 15.75 1.68 5.05
CA GLY A 29 15.64 0.23 5.16
C GLY A 29 14.27 -0.33 4.78
N LEU A 30 13.28 0.52 4.46
CA LEU A 30 11.94 0.14 4.03
C LEU A 30 11.86 -0.10 2.52
N PHE A 31 12.86 0.35 1.78
CA PHE A 31 13.02 0.11 0.35
C PHE A 31 14.28 -0.73 0.10
N GLY A 32 14.33 -1.40 -1.06
CA GLY A 32 15.49 -2.21 -1.43
C GLY A 32 16.79 -1.39 -1.37
N LEU A 33 17.91 -2.05 -1.05
CA LEU A 33 19.21 -1.40 -0.85
C LEU A 33 19.68 -0.61 -2.08
N LEU A 34 19.20 -1.00 -3.28
CA LEU A 34 19.51 -0.32 -4.55
C LEU A 34 18.36 0.56 -5.04
N GLY A 35 17.31 0.77 -4.24
CA GLY A 35 16.12 1.52 -4.64
C GLY A 35 15.29 0.84 -5.74
N ASP A 36 15.54 -0.44 -6.02
CA ASP A 36 14.91 -1.25 -7.07
C ASP A 36 13.43 -1.55 -6.79
N LYS A 37 13.00 -1.46 -5.52
CA LYS A 37 11.61 -1.66 -5.11
C LYS A 37 10.78 -0.40 -5.17
N PHE A 38 10.58 0.15 -6.36
CA PHE A 38 9.74 1.34 -6.57
C PHE A 38 8.28 1.15 -6.15
N VAL A 39 7.78 -0.08 -6.17
CA VAL A 39 6.42 -0.42 -5.78
C VAL A 39 6.47 -1.59 -4.81
N GLN A 40 5.76 -1.46 -3.71
CA GLN A 40 5.61 -2.50 -2.70
C GLN A 40 4.13 -2.73 -2.42
N VAL A 41 3.64 -3.94 -2.68
CA VAL A 41 2.28 -4.35 -2.29
C VAL A 41 2.41 -5.06 -0.95
N VAL A 42 1.93 -4.42 0.09
CA VAL A 42 2.10 -4.87 1.48
C VAL A 42 0.74 -5.23 2.05
N ASP A 43 0.63 -6.43 2.61
CA ASP A 43 -0.56 -6.82 3.37
C ASP A 43 -0.85 -5.81 4.49
N ALA A 44 -2.09 -5.34 4.58
CA ALA A 44 -2.48 -4.27 5.49
C ALA A 44 -2.33 -4.64 6.98
N THR A 45 -2.27 -5.93 7.31
CA THR A 45 -2.07 -6.43 8.68
C THR A 45 -0.62 -6.42 9.13
N LEU A 46 0.34 -6.29 8.20
CA LEU A 46 1.76 -6.33 8.53
C LEU A 46 2.25 -4.98 9.10
N PRO A 47 3.17 -4.99 10.09
CA PRO A 47 3.75 -3.77 10.65
C PRO A 47 4.40 -2.85 9.60
N LEU A 48 4.93 -3.43 8.53
CA LEU A 48 5.54 -2.71 7.42
C LEU A 48 4.59 -1.69 6.79
N ALA A 49 3.29 -2.00 6.70
CA ALA A 49 2.29 -1.07 6.16
C ALA A 49 2.23 0.22 6.99
N SER A 50 2.26 0.10 8.33
CA SER A 50 2.27 1.26 9.22
C SER A 50 3.57 2.06 9.12
N GLN A 51 4.72 1.39 8.98
CA GLN A 51 6.03 2.04 8.82
C GLN A 51 6.11 2.86 7.52
N LEU A 52 5.70 2.27 6.40
CA LEU A 52 5.68 2.95 5.10
C LEU A 52 4.72 4.14 5.07
N TYR A 53 3.58 4.01 5.75
CA TYR A 53 2.65 5.10 5.92
C TYR A 53 3.21 6.28 6.72
N LYS A 54 3.86 6.00 7.85
CA LYS A 54 4.54 7.03 8.65
C LYS A 54 5.63 7.73 7.84
N LEU A 55 6.35 6.98 7.00
CA LEU A 55 7.33 7.55 6.08
C LEU A 55 6.65 8.49 5.07
N ALA A 56 5.54 8.08 4.45
CA ALA A 56 4.79 8.89 3.50
C ALA A 56 4.32 10.22 4.12
N GLU A 57 3.72 10.17 5.31
CA GLU A 57 3.28 11.36 6.06
C GLU A 57 4.44 12.28 6.44
N ALA A 58 5.56 11.70 6.89
CA ALA A 58 6.75 12.48 7.23
C ALA A 58 7.35 13.18 6.01
N CYS A 59 7.35 12.53 4.84
CA CYS A 59 7.79 13.12 3.58
C CYS A 59 6.90 14.29 3.17
N GLU A 60 5.57 14.13 3.24
CA GLU A 60 4.63 15.19 2.85
C GLU A 60 4.67 16.37 3.81
N SER A 61 4.70 16.13 5.12
CA SER A 61 4.75 17.20 6.14
C SER A 61 6.05 18.02 6.13
N ARG A 62 7.15 17.47 5.59
CA ARG A 62 8.44 18.16 5.44
C ARG A 62 8.61 18.82 4.07
N ALA A 63 7.68 18.65 3.14
CA ALA A 63 7.78 19.24 1.81
C ALA A 63 7.64 20.77 1.89
N SER A 64 8.49 21.48 1.15
CA SER A 64 8.49 22.95 1.11
C SER A 64 7.22 23.54 0.47
N ALA A 65 6.62 22.79 -0.44
CA ALA A 65 5.33 23.06 -1.06
C ALA A 65 4.62 21.72 -1.27
N VAL A 66 3.30 21.70 -1.05
CA VAL A 66 2.41 20.57 -1.31
C VAL A 66 1.34 21.02 -2.30
N THR A 67 1.46 20.68 -3.58
CA THR A 67 0.48 21.01 -4.63
C THR A 67 -0.70 20.06 -4.68
N ALA A 68 -0.51 18.82 -4.23
CA ALA A 68 -1.57 17.84 -4.06
C ALA A 68 -1.29 16.98 -2.82
N ALA A 69 -2.07 17.23 -1.75
CA ALA A 69 -1.98 16.45 -0.53
C ALA A 69 -2.62 15.08 -0.70
N GLN A 70 -2.02 14.05 -0.10
CA GLN A 70 -2.58 12.71 -0.08
C GLN A 70 -3.54 12.54 1.08
N ASP A 71 -4.62 11.78 0.85
CA ASP A 71 -5.46 11.33 1.95
C ASP A 71 -4.75 10.22 2.73
N PHE A 72 -4.25 10.57 3.92
CA PHE A 72 -3.64 9.62 4.85
C PHE A 72 -4.63 9.05 5.88
N ALA A 73 -5.94 9.33 5.76
CA ALA A 73 -6.95 8.79 6.66
C ALA A 73 -6.79 7.27 6.81
N ARG A 74 -6.53 6.86 8.06
CA ARG A 74 -6.28 5.47 8.39
C ARG A 74 -7.61 4.72 8.46
N MET A 75 -7.64 3.60 7.77
CA MET A 75 -8.65 2.57 7.94
C MET A 75 -7.99 1.39 8.65
N SER A 76 -8.68 0.72 9.56
CA SER A 76 -8.10 -0.46 10.21
C SER A 76 -7.89 -1.58 9.19
N ALA A 77 -6.87 -2.42 9.38
CA ALA A 77 -6.64 -3.57 8.52
C ALA A 77 -7.85 -4.53 8.51
N ASN A 78 -8.58 -4.59 9.62
CA ASN A 78 -9.82 -5.37 9.73
C ASN A 78 -10.93 -4.82 8.85
N ASP A 79 -11.12 -3.50 8.85
CA ASP A 79 -12.13 -2.85 8.00
C ASP A 79 -11.79 -2.99 6.51
N MET A 80 -10.51 -2.83 6.14
CA MET A 80 -10.03 -3.07 4.78
C MET A 80 -10.30 -4.52 4.34
N ASN A 81 -9.98 -5.49 5.20
CA ASN A 81 -10.24 -6.91 4.93
C ASN A 81 -11.75 -7.20 4.80
N ALA A 82 -12.56 -6.65 5.70
CA ALA A 82 -14.01 -6.82 5.66
C ALA A 82 -14.61 -6.23 4.37
N MET A 83 -14.10 -5.08 3.92
CA MET A 83 -14.51 -4.45 2.67
C MET A 83 -14.22 -5.35 1.47
N VAL A 84 -12.98 -5.84 1.31
CA VAL A 84 -12.60 -6.72 0.19
C VAL A 84 -13.46 -7.97 0.16
N LYS A 85 -13.63 -8.63 1.31
CA LYS A 85 -14.40 -9.87 1.42
C LYS A 85 -15.87 -9.66 1.07
N ARG A 86 -16.46 -8.55 1.51
CA ARG A 86 -17.86 -8.18 1.19
C ARG A 86 -18.04 -7.94 -0.30
N VAL A 87 -17.13 -7.21 -0.94
CA VAL A 87 -17.18 -6.93 -2.38
C VAL A 87 -17.03 -8.22 -3.18
N ALA A 88 -16.07 -9.08 -2.83
CA ALA A 88 -15.85 -10.35 -3.50
C ALA A 88 -17.07 -11.28 -3.40
N LEU A 89 -17.66 -11.41 -2.20
CA LEU A 89 -18.86 -12.22 -2.02
C LEU A 89 -20.02 -11.70 -2.88
N LYS A 90 -20.26 -10.38 -2.89
CA LYS A 90 -21.33 -9.75 -3.65
C LYS A 90 -21.16 -9.90 -5.17
N MET A 91 -19.93 -9.82 -5.67
CA MET A 91 -19.67 -9.84 -7.12
C MET A 91 -19.61 -11.24 -7.70
N TYR A 92 -19.07 -12.21 -6.95
CA TYR A 92 -18.79 -13.55 -7.48
C TYR A 92 -19.70 -14.64 -6.95
N PHE A 93 -20.55 -14.35 -5.94
CA PHE A 93 -21.41 -15.32 -5.25
C PHE A 93 -20.66 -16.58 -4.79
N ASP A 94 -19.37 -16.41 -4.51
CA ASP A 94 -18.44 -17.46 -4.13
C ASP A 94 -18.07 -17.26 -2.66
N HIS A 95 -18.36 -18.24 -1.81
CA HIS A 95 -18.11 -18.19 -0.37
C HIS A 95 -16.66 -18.56 0.01
N ASP A 96 -15.92 -19.17 -0.89
CA ASP A 96 -14.54 -19.60 -0.65
C ASP A 96 -13.53 -18.56 -1.14
N LEU A 97 -13.85 -17.79 -2.18
CA LEU A 97 -13.00 -16.72 -2.69
C LEU A 97 -12.64 -15.67 -1.60
N PRO A 98 -13.58 -15.14 -0.80
CA PRO A 98 -13.26 -14.19 0.27
C PRO A 98 -12.30 -14.74 1.33
N LYS A 99 -12.27 -16.06 1.55
CA LYS A 99 -11.38 -16.68 2.55
C LYS A 99 -9.91 -16.62 2.12
N ARG A 100 -9.66 -16.53 0.81
CA ARG A 100 -8.31 -16.46 0.21
C ARG A 100 -7.83 -15.03 -0.05
N MET A 101 -8.70 -14.04 0.16
CA MET A 101 -8.38 -12.63 -0.09
C MET A 101 -7.94 -11.91 1.18
N ARG A 102 -6.86 -11.13 1.04
CA ARG A 102 -6.33 -10.25 2.07
C ARG A 102 -6.16 -8.85 1.48
N ALA A 103 -6.56 -7.84 2.23
CA ALA A 103 -6.39 -6.45 1.84
C ALA A 103 -4.90 -6.07 1.88
N ALA A 104 -4.46 -5.36 0.86
CA ALA A 104 -3.12 -4.86 0.73
C ALA A 104 -3.12 -3.38 0.36
N ILE A 105 -2.02 -2.72 0.67
CA ILE A 105 -1.75 -1.33 0.34
C ILE A 105 -0.54 -1.32 -0.59
N MET A 106 -0.68 -0.61 -1.70
CA MET A 106 0.41 -0.36 -2.62
C MET A 106 1.14 0.91 -2.20
N PHE A 107 2.42 0.78 -1.84
CA PHE A 107 3.30 1.90 -1.60
C PHE A 107 4.18 2.12 -2.83
N ARG A 108 4.14 3.32 -3.40
CA ARG A 108 4.90 3.70 -4.58
C ARG A 108 5.90 4.79 -4.24
N LEU A 109 7.18 4.54 -4.48
CA LEU A 109 8.23 5.55 -4.39
C LEU A 109 8.13 6.50 -5.60
N CYS A 110 8.09 7.80 -5.33
CA CYS A 110 8.16 8.85 -6.32
C CYS A 110 9.41 9.71 -6.09
N THR A 111 10.41 9.52 -6.94
CA THR A 111 11.69 10.25 -6.86
C THR A 111 11.66 11.62 -7.52
N LYS A 112 10.59 11.92 -8.28
CA LYS A 112 10.41 13.23 -8.94
C LYS A 112 9.95 14.33 -7.99
N MET A 113 9.63 13.98 -6.73
CA MET A 113 9.11 14.92 -5.73
C MET A 113 7.93 15.74 -6.28
N CYS A 114 6.98 15.05 -6.92
CA CYS A 114 5.85 15.68 -7.61
C CYS A 114 4.79 16.27 -6.67
N ASN A 115 5.10 16.42 -5.38
CA ASN A 115 4.29 17.16 -4.44
C ASN A 115 4.66 18.65 -4.37
N HIS A 116 5.70 19.12 -5.07
CA HIS A 116 6.04 20.55 -5.16
C HIS A 116 5.06 21.39 -5.98
#